data_AF-A0A9X3S026-F1
#
_entry.id   AF-A0A9X3S026-F1
#
_cell.length_a   1.000
_cell.length_b   1.000
_cell.length_c   1.000
_cell.angle_alpha   90.00
_cell.angle_beta   90.00
_cell.angle_gamma   90.00
#
_symmetry.space_group_name_H-M   'P 1'
#
loop_
_entity.id
_entity.type
_entity.pdbx_description
1 polymer ?
#
loop_
_entity_poly.entity_id
_entity_poly.type
_entity_poly.pdbx_seq_one_letter_code
_entity_poly.pdbx_strand_id
1 'polypeptide(L)'
;MITVLAALLVPDPASALPEGFTPLRVPLIAGLPQRIALGAAHHAVLVLPTGLARSWVAADPAALVGTSDPDFAPFDPGTPLPGLGARAPLRLVVRAGTDVLGSLPVVAGLRRMCRDDGGAGVLEVCVGAWQLRAGTVLGAGDFGSFVELGWRRADLAARAFGPPPPSRFVLKRTPLIERIESDLGLEWRAPHLARQRAFLRKAQS
;
A
#
# COMPACT_ATOMS: atom_id res chain seq x y z
N MET A 1 -33.02 -1.92 -36.49
CA MET A 1 -31.57 -2.13 -36.31
C MET A 1 -31.17 -1.38 -35.05
N ILE A 2 -30.97 -2.08 -33.92
CA ILE A 2 -30.63 -1.47 -32.63
C ILE A 2 -29.15 -1.73 -32.40
N THR A 3 -28.34 -0.69 -32.47
CA THR A 3 -26.91 -0.73 -32.13
C THR A 3 -26.81 -0.72 -30.61
N VAL A 4 -26.57 -1.88 -30.01
CA VAL A 4 -26.22 -1.97 -28.59
C VAL A 4 -24.77 -1.54 -28.45
N LEU A 5 -24.54 -0.34 -27.90
CA LEU A 5 -23.22 0.08 -27.44
C LEU A 5 -22.81 -0.87 -26.31
N ALA A 6 -21.89 -1.78 -26.60
CA ALA A 6 -21.19 -2.55 -25.59
C ALA A 6 -20.45 -1.56 -24.68
N ALA A 7 -21.04 -1.26 -23.53
CA ALA A 7 -20.37 -0.55 -22.45
C ALA A 7 -19.14 -1.39 -22.08
N LEU A 8 -17.96 -0.93 -22.51
CA LEU A 8 -16.70 -1.45 -22.00
C LEU A 8 -16.71 -1.19 -20.50
N LEU A 9 -16.97 -2.24 -19.73
CA LEU A 9 -16.66 -2.29 -18.31
C LEU A 9 -15.14 -2.19 -18.20
N VAL A 10 -14.63 -0.95 -18.18
CA VAL A 10 -13.25 -0.69 -17.78
C VAL A 10 -13.15 -1.17 -16.35
N PRO A 11 -12.31 -2.19 -16.05
CA PRO A 11 -12.05 -2.57 -14.68
C PRO A 11 -11.57 -1.31 -13.96
N ASP A 12 -12.24 -0.94 -12.86
CA ASP A 12 -11.70 0.01 -11.90
C ASP A 12 -10.26 -0.44 -11.61
N PRO A 13 -9.22 0.38 -11.86
CA PRO A 13 -7.84 -0.04 -11.68
C PRO A 13 -7.72 -0.64 -10.29
N ALA A 14 -7.44 -1.94 -10.24
CA ALA A 14 -7.37 -2.69 -9.00
C ALA A 14 -6.59 -1.86 -7.98
N SER A 15 -7.20 -1.59 -6.82
CA SER A 15 -6.60 -0.82 -5.74
C SER A 15 -5.10 -1.13 -5.64
N ALA A 16 -4.25 -0.14 -5.93
CA ALA A 16 -2.79 -0.29 -5.87
C ALA A 16 -2.29 -0.62 -4.46
N LEU A 17 -3.19 -0.58 -3.46
CA LEU A 17 -2.89 -0.89 -2.08
C LEU A 17 -2.92 -2.40 -1.82
N PRO A 18 -1.90 -2.95 -1.13
CA PRO A 18 -1.88 -4.36 -0.76
C PRO A 18 -3.06 -4.76 0.14
N GLU A 19 -3.38 -6.04 0.14
CA GLU A 19 -4.42 -6.60 1.02
C GLU A 19 -4.14 -6.31 2.50
N GLY A 20 -5.21 -6.01 3.25
CA GLY A 20 -5.15 -5.75 4.70
C GLY A 20 -4.72 -4.33 5.07
N PHE A 21 -4.55 -3.43 4.10
CA PHE A 21 -4.37 -1.99 4.34
C PHE A 21 -5.71 -1.28 4.39
N THR A 22 -5.86 -0.32 5.32
CA THR A 22 -6.96 0.64 5.33
C THR A 22 -6.65 1.75 4.32
N PRO A 23 -7.45 1.89 3.24
CA PRO A 23 -7.24 2.91 2.23
C PRO A 23 -7.63 4.30 2.73
N LEU A 24 -6.91 5.32 2.27
CA LEU A 24 -7.17 6.71 2.58
C LEU A 24 -6.79 7.58 1.37
N ARG A 25 -7.73 8.39 0.89
CA ARG A 25 -7.49 9.45 -0.10
C ARG A 25 -7.74 10.80 0.56
N VAL A 26 -6.72 11.65 0.62
CA VAL A 26 -6.81 12.97 1.27
C VAL A 26 -6.58 14.08 0.26
N PRO A 27 -7.56 14.99 0.07
CA PRO A 27 -7.33 16.21 -0.70
C PRO A 27 -6.46 17.18 0.10
N LEU A 28 -5.49 17.81 -0.56
CA LEU A 28 -4.49 18.69 0.07
C LEU A 28 -4.96 20.16 0.06
N ILE A 29 -6.11 20.41 0.68
CA ILE A 29 -6.77 21.73 0.66
C ILE A 29 -6.17 22.76 1.62
N ALA A 30 -5.51 22.33 2.70
CA ALA A 30 -4.93 23.25 3.67
C ALA A 30 -3.51 23.71 3.28
N GLY A 31 -3.02 23.26 2.11
CA GLY A 31 -1.64 23.46 1.68
C GLY A 31 -0.66 22.53 2.38
N LEU A 32 0.64 22.79 2.23
CA LEU A 32 1.69 22.08 2.94
C LEU A 32 2.29 22.94 4.08
N PRO A 33 2.63 22.34 5.23
CA PRO A 33 2.49 20.92 5.58
C PRO A 33 1.04 20.49 5.85
N GLN A 34 0.68 19.26 5.43
CA GLN A 34 -0.67 18.69 5.62
C GLN A 34 -0.65 17.57 6.65
N ARG A 35 -1.54 17.63 7.64
CA ARG A 35 -1.78 16.52 8.58
C ARG A 35 -2.79 15.52 8.01
N ILE A 36 -2.50 14.23 8.19
CA ILE A 36 -3.25 13.09 7.67
C ILE A 36 -3.48 12.11 8.83
N ALA A 37 -4.73 11.82 9.18
CA ALA A 37 -5.04 10.88 10.26
C ALA A 37 -4.83 9.43 9.80
N LEU A 38 -4.07 8.64 10.59
CA LEU A 38 -3.85 7.20 10.37
C LEU A 38 -4.48 6.39 11.52
N GLY A 39 -5.65 6.82 11.98
CA GLY A 39 -6.33 6.30 13.17
C GLY A 39 -6.29 7.26 14.36
N ALA A 40 -6.75 6.79 15.53
CA ALA A 40 -6.93 7.64 16.72
C ALA A 40 -5.62 8.11 17.36
N ALA A 41 -4.58 7.27 17.34
CA ALA A 41 -3.30 7.55 17.99
C ALA A 41 -2.17 7.96 17.02
N HIS A 42 -2.37 7.79 15.71
CA HIS A 42 -1.33 7.95 14.71
C HIS A 42 -1.73 8.98 13.66
N HIS A 43 -0.75 9.74 13.19
CA HIS A 43 -0.93 10.64 12.06
C HIS A 43 0.34 10.71 11.23
N ALA A 44 0.17 11.03 9.95
CA ALA A 44 1.25 11.44 9.09
C ALA A 44 1.21 12.95 8.87
N VAL A 45 2.38 13.53 8.64
CA VAL A 45 2.55 14.90 8.16
C VAL A 45 3.23 14.84 6.80
N LEU A 46 2.52 15.28 5.77
CA LEU A 46 3.06 15.45 4.44
C LEU A 46 3.78 16.79 4.37
N VAL A 47 5.07 16.77 4.06
CA VAL A 47 5.90 17.96 3.99
C VAL A 47 6.67 18.02 2.67
N LEU A 48 6.86 19.24 2.19
CA LEU A 48 7.80 19.54 1.12
C LEU A 48 9.07 20.16 1.75
N PRO A 49 10.26 19.57 1.57
CA PRO A 49 11.51 20.18 1.99
C PRO A 49 11.70 21.58 1.39
N THR A 50 12.08 22.54 2.24
CA THR A 50 12.00 24.01 1.99
C THR A 50 12.86 24.53 0.84
N GLY A 51 13.89 23.79 0.41
CA GLY A 51 14.80 24.21 -0.66
C GLY A 51 14.14 24.37 -2.03
N LEU A 52 12.97 23.77 -2.26
CA LEU A 52 12.32 23.68 -3.57
C LEU A 52 11.01 24.47 -3.69
N ALA A 53 10.46 24.96 -2.58
CA ALA A 53 9.25 25.78 -2.63
C ALA A 53 9.50 27.11 -3.37
N ARG A 54 10.74 27.63 -3.33
CA ARG A 54 11.11 28.91 -3.94
C ARG A 54 10.94 28.94 -5.46
N SER A 55 11.22 27.82 -6.15
CA SER A 55 11.05 27.75 -7.61
C SER A 55 9.59 27.81 -8.05
N TRP A 56 8.63 27.60 -7.14
CA TRP A 56 7.21 27.56 -7.47
C TRP A 56 6.45 28.81 -7.05
N VAL A 57 7.09 29.76 -6.36
CA VAL A 57 6.49 31.03 -5.94
C VAL A 57 5.93 31.83 -7.12
N ALA A 58 6.59 31.76 -8.27
CA ALA A 58 6.17 32.45 -9.50
C ALA A 58 5.45 31.53 -10.50
N ALA A 59 5.19 30.26 -10.15
CA ALA A 59 4.50 29.34 -11.04
C ALA A 59 2.98 29.60 -11.04
N ASP A 60 2.32 29.26 -12.14
CA ASP A 60 0.85 29.19 -12.18
C ASP A 60 0.35 28.25 -11.07
N PRO A 61 -0.57 28.68 -10.17
CA PRO A 61 -1.12 27.82 -9.12
C PRO A 61 -1.73 26.51 -9.62
N ALA A 62 -2.23 26.48 -10.86
CA ALA A 62 -2.78 25.28 -11.50
C ALA A 62 -1.70 24.36 -12.11
N ALA A 63 -0.45 24.79 -12.17
CA ALA A 63 0.65 23.99 -12.73
C ALA A 63 0.89 22.73 -11.90
N LEU A 64 1.00 21.59 -12.58
CA LEU A 64 1.39 20.32 -11.99
C LEU A 64 2.89 20.35 -11.67
N VAL A 65 3.24 20.17 -10.39
CA VAL A 65 4.64 20.17 -9.93
C VAL A 65 5.13 18.76 -9.56
N GLY A 66 4.22 17.79 -9.45
CA GLY A 66 4.56 16.39 -9.26
C GLY A 66 3.34 15.47 -9.30
N THR A 67 3.55 14.24 -9.75
CA THR A 67 2.54 13.17 -9.80
C THR A 67 3.22 11.82 -9.57
N SER A 68 2.44 10.83 -9.14
CA SER A 68 2.83 9.41 -9.06
C SER A 68 2.91 8.69 -10.40
N ASP A 69 2.37 9.23 -11.49
CA ASP A 69 2.27 8.49 -12.77
C ASP A 69 3.61 7.89 -13.25
N PRO A 70 4.76 8.60 -13.15
CA PRO A 70 6.06 8.03 -13.52
C PRO A 70 6.51 6.86 -12.63
N ASP A 71 6.03 6.76 -11.39
CA ASP A 71 6.40 5.67 -10.47
C ASP A 71 5.81 4.32 -10.93
N PHE A 72 4.75 4.34 -11.75
CA PHE A 72 4.11 3.15 -12.32
C PHE A 72 4.56 2.84 -13.75
N ALA A 73 5.37 3.70 -14.36
CA ALA A 73 5.88 3.47 -15.71
C ALA A 73 6.83 2.26 -15.71
N PRO A 74 6.79 1.40 -16.76
CA PRO A 74 7.79 0.36 -16.93
C PRO A 74 9.20 0.94 -16.90
N PHE A 75 10.12 0.26 -16.22
CA PHE A 75 11.52 0.67 -16.20
C PHE A 75 12.10 0.61 -17.61
N ASP A 76 12.64 1.74 -18.08
CA ASP A 76 13.39 1.84 -19.33
C ASP A 76 14.83 2.26 -19.02
N PRO A 77 15.84 1.40 -19.29
CA PRO A 77 17.24 1.73 -19.06
C PRO A 77 17.76 2.86 -19.97
N GLY A 78 17.05 3.21 -21.05
CA GLY A 78 17.38 4.32 -21.93
C GLY A 78 16.85 5.67 -21.47
N THR A 79 15.94 5.69 -20.48
CA THR A 79 15.38 6.93 -19.95
C THR A 79 16.41 7.61 -19.04
N PRO A 80 16.80 8.88 -19.32
CA PRO A 80 17.70 9.62 -18.45
C PRO A 80 17.12 9.69 -17.05
N LEU A 81 17.97 9.49 -16.03
CA LEU A 81 17.54 9.72 -14.65
C LEU A 81 17.01 11.15 -14.52
N PRO A 82 15.86 11.34 -13.85
CA PRO A 82 15.32 12.68 -13.67
C PRO A 82 16.36 13.57 -12.98
N GLY A 83 16.62 14.74 -13.56
CA GLY A 83 17.54 15.71 -12.99
C GLY A 83 17.09 16.16 -11.59
N LEU A 84 18.05 16.62 -10.78
CA LEU A 84 17.76 17.26 -9.49
C LEU A 84 16.70 18.37 -9.69
N GLY A 85 15.55 18.23 -9.03
CA GLY A 85 14.44 19.19 -9.13
C GLY A 85 13.32 18.83 -10.11
N ALA A 86 13.45 17.76 -10.91
CA ALA A 86 12.39 17.32 -11.82
C ALA A 86 11.15 16.76 -11.10
N ARG A 87 11.28 16.43 -9.81
CA ARG A 87 10.20 15.89 -8.97
C ARG A 87 10.19 16.58 -7.61
N ALA A 88 9.00 16.90 -7.11
CA ALA A 88 8.79 17.32 -5.73
C ALA A 88 9.24 16.19 -4.75
N PRO A 89 10.27 16.40 -3.90
CA PRO A 89 10.75 15.38 -2.97
C PRO A 89 9.91 15.39 -1.71
N LEU A 90 8.61 15.15 -1.87
CA LEU A 90 7.66 15.06 -0.77
C LEU A 90 8.10 13.99 0.23
N ARG A 91 7.96 14.32 1.51
CA ARG A 91 8.26 13.41 2.63
C ARG A 91 7.00 13.23 3.45
N LEU A 92 6.75 11.99 3.83
CA LEU A 92 5.75 11.63 4.82
C LEU A 92 6.47 11.38 6.15
N VAL A 93 6.10 12.12 7.19
CA VAL A 93 6.60 11.92 8.55
C VAL A 93 5.50 11.30 9.39
N VAL A 94 5.69 10.06 9.81
CA VAL A 94 4.69 9.29 10.58
C VAL A 94 4.96 9.47 12.07
N ARG A 95 3.91 9.74 12.84
CA ARG A 95 3.99 10.08 14.26
C ARG A 95 2.95 9.36 15.12
N ALA A 96 3.30 9.13 16.38
CA ALA A 96 2.41 8.78 17.48
C ALA A 96 2.50 9.87 18.55
N GLY A 97 1.47 10.71 18.68
CA GLY A 97 1.57 11.91 19.52
C GLY A 97 2.73 12.83 19.06
N THR A 98 3.71 13.06 19.92
CA THR A 98 4.93 13.83 19.62
C THR A 98 6.06 13.01 19.00
N ASP A 99 5.98 11.68 19.10
CA ASP A 99 7.07 10.79 18.71
C ASP A 99 7.07 10.55 17.21
N VAL A 100 8.25 10.63 16.60
CA VAL A 100 8.44 10.32 15.17
C VAL A 100 8.72 8.84 15.02
N LEU A 101 7.79 8.12 14.42
CA LEU A 101 7.93 6.68 14.14
C LEU A 101 8.78 6.44 12.90
N GLY A 102 8.70 7.32 11.91
CA GLY A 102 9.64 7.30 10.80
C GLY A 102 9.37 8.34 9.70
N SER A 103 10.31 8.45 8.77
CA SER A 103 10.22 9.35 7.62
C SER A 103 10.50 8.63 6.30
N LEU A 104 9.56 8.71 5.35
CA LEU A 104 9.65 8.07 4.04
C LEU A 104 9.42 9.08 2.90
N PRO A 105 10.05 8.86 1.73
CA PRO A 105 9.69 9.61 0.53
C PRO A 105 8.29 9.21 0.05
N VAL A 106 7.59 10.14 -0.58
CA VAL A 106 6.29 9.86 -1.21
C VAL A 106 6.52 9.37 -2.63
N VAL A 107 6.67 8.06 -2.75
CA VAL A 107 6.85 7.33 -4.02
C VAL A 107 5.75 6.29 -4.12
N ALA A 108 4.95 6.32 -5.18
CA ALA A 108 3.86 5.36 -5.33
C ALA A 108 4.37 3.92 -5.39
N GLY A 109 3.61 3.01 -4.79
CA GLY A 109 4.01 1.62 -4.55
C GLY A 109 5.01 1.43 -3.39
N LEU A 110 5.59 2.51 -2.83
CA LEU A 110 6.48 2.38 -1.68
C LEU A 110 5.70 1.89 -0.46
N ARG A 111 6.17 0.77 0.09
CA ARG A 111 5.67 0.16 1.29
C ARG A 111 6.77 0.16 2.36
N ARG A 112 6.46 0.67 3.56
CA ARG A 112 7.43 0.76 4.64
C ARG A 112 6.82 0.51 6.01
N MET A 113 7.54 -0.27 6.79
CA MET A 113 7.35 -0.39 8.23
C MET A 113 7.91 0.86 8.94
N CYS A 114 7.06 1.60 9.64
CA CYS A 114 7.43 2.84 10.32
C CYS A 114 8.07 2.52 11.68
N ARG A 115 9.40 2.42 11.67
CA ARG A 115 10.23 2.39 12.86
C ARG A 115 11.69 2.67 12.54
N ASP A 116 12.12 3.90 12.74
CA ASP A 116 13.49 4.32 12.38
C ASP A 116 14.53 4.02 13.49
N ASP A 117 14.09 3.71 14.72
CA ASP A 117 14.95 3.36 15.85
C ASP A 117 15.42 1.88 15.86
N GLY A 118 14.99 1.07 14.87
CA GLY A 118 15.37 -0.34 14.74
C GLY A 118 14.58 -1.35 15.58
N GLY A 119 13.56 -0.94 16.35
CA GLY A 119 12.70 -1.89 17.07
C GLY A 119 11.55 -2.47 16.22
N ALA A 120 10.60 -3.16 16.87
CA ALA A 120 9.43 -3.74 16.20
C ALA A 120 8.43 -2.69 15.69
N GLY A 121 8.17 -2.65 14.38
CA GLY A 121 7.32 -1.64 13.77
C GLY A 121 5.85 -1.70 14.21
N VAL A 122 5.28 -0.55 14.57
CA VAL A 122 3.88 -0.45 15.04
C VAL A 122 2.92 -0.23 13.87
N LEU A 123 3.38 0.46 12.82
CA LEU A 123 2.53 0.88 11.72
C LEU A 123 3.25 0.66 10.39
N GLU A 124 2.52 0.12 9.42
CA GLU A 124 3.00 -0.06 8.06
C GLU A 124 2.20 0.86 7.12
N VAL A 125 2.92 1.62 6.28
CA VAL A 125 2.33 2.57 5.33
C VAL A 125 2.70 2.16 3.92
N CYS A 126 1.73 2.25 3.01
CA CYS A 126 1.89 2.14 1.58
C CYS A 126 1.47 3.45 0.93
N VAL A 127 2.26 3.97 -0.01
CA VAL A 127 1.88 5.12 -0.83
C VAL A 127 1.19 4.58 -2.08
N GLY A 128 -0.06 4.97 -2.30
CA GLY A 128 -0.85 4.55 -3.47
C GLY A 128 -0.54 5.43 -4.68
N ALA A 129 -1.16 6.60 -4.72
CA ALA A 129 -0.98 7.62 -5.74
C ALA A 129 -0.89 9.01 -5.10
N TRP A 130 -0.40 9.99 -5.83
CA TRP A 130 -0.36 11.37 -5.35
C TRP A 130 -0.27 12.35 -6.51
N GLN A 131 -0.78 13.56 -6.31
CA GLN A 131 -0.66 14.65 -7.24
C GLN A 131 -0.47 15.95 -6.47
N LEU A 132 0.47 16.78 -6.92
CA LEU A 132 0.78 18.05 -6.31
C LEU A 132 0.77 19.15 -7.38
N ARG A 133 -0.01 20.19 -7.13
CA ARG A 133 0.00 21.45 -7.88
C ARG A 133 0.75 22.53 -7.12
N ALA A 134 1.26 23.52 -7.86
CA ALA A 134 2.00 24.64 -7.28
C ALA A 134 1.19 25.38 -6.22
N GLY A 135 -0.11 25.61 -6.45
CA GLY A 135 -0.99 26.32 -5.51
C GLY A 135 -1.03 25.70 -4.10
N THR A 136 -1.02 24.37 -4.00
CA THR A 136 -0.98 23.65 -2.70
C THR A 136 0.32 23.90 -1.93
N VAL A 137 1.40 24.22 -2.62
CA VAL A 137 2.68 24.56 -1.98
C VAL A 137 2.68 26.03 -1.54
N LEU A 138 1.97 26.89 -2.26
CA LEU A 138 1.87 28.32 -1.96
C LEU A 138 0.92 28.62 -0.81
N GLY A 139 -0.10 27.79 -0.59
CA GLY A 139 -0.99 27.93 0.55
C GLY A 139 -2.23 27.05 0.49
N ALA A 140 -3.19 27.38 1.36
CA ALA A 140 -4.49 26.75 1.39
C ALA A 140 -5.32 27.10 0.14
N GLY A 141 -6.07 26.12 -0.35
CA GLY A 141 -6.92 26.21 -1.52
C GLY A 141 -7.16 24.84 -2.14
N ASP A 142 -8.29 24.67 -2.82
CA ASP A 142 -8.55 23.47 -3.59
C ASP A 142 -7.97 23.60 -4.99
N PHE A 143 -6.77 23.07 -5.17
CA PHE A 143 -6.10 22.98 -6.47
C PHE A 143 -6.22 21.57 -7.06
N GLY A 144 -7.03 20.67 -6.49
CA GLY A 144 -7.10 19.28 -6.94
C GLY A 144 -5.83 18.45 -6.67
N SER A 145 -4.98 18.90 -5.74
CA SER A 145 -3.87 18.10 -5.21
C SER A 145 -4.40 17.06 -4.22
N PHE A 146 -3.82 15.86 -4.21
CA PHE A 146 -4.22 14.78 -3.32
C PHE A 146 -3.06 13.85 -2.98
N VAL A 147 -3.24 13.06 -1.93
CA VAL A 147 -2.41 11.89 -1.64
C VAL A 147 -3.29 10.70 -1.28
N GLU A 148 -2.96 9.55 -1.83
CA GLU A 148 -3.53 8.26 -1.49
C GLU A 148 -2.53 7.43 -0.72
N LEU A 149 -2.96 6.90 0.40
CA LEU A 149 -2.19 6.06 1.29
C LEU A 149 -3.00 4.82 1.65
N GLY A 150 -2.32 3.71 1.86
CA GLY A 150 -2.81 2.62 2.66
C GLY A 150 -2.04 2.62 3.98
N TRP A 151 -2.71 2.28 5.08
CA TRP A 151 -1.99 2.00 6.33
C TRP A 151 -2.59 0.83 7.08
N ARG A 152 -1.78 0.16 7.91
CA ARG A 152 -2.26 -0.85 8.86
C ARG A 152 -1.38 -0.89 10.09
N ARG A 153 -1.91 -1.44 11.18
CA ARG A 153 -1.11 -1.82 12.34
C ARG A 153 -0.28 -3.06 12.03
N ALA A 154 1.00 -3.01 12.34
CA ALA A 154 1.94 -4.11 12.13
C ALA A 154 2.29 -4.86 13.43
N ASP A 155 1.91 -4.29 14.57
CA ASP A 155 2.06 -4.89 15.89
C ASP A 155 0.92 -5.85 16.27
N LEU A 156 -0.07 -6.01 15.39
CA LEU A 156 -1.11 -7.01 15.54
C LEU A 156 -0.62 -8.33 14.94
N ALA A 157 -0.43 -9.33 15.80
CA ALA A 157 -0.19 -10.70 15.34
C ALA A 157 -1.36 -11.20 14.48
N ALA A 158 -1.07 -12.07 13.51
CA ALA A 158 -2.09 -12.77 12.76
C ALA A 158 -3.01 -13.51 13.76
N ARG A 159 -4.33 -13.29 13.65
CA ARG A 159 -5.31 -13.95 14.53
C ARG A 159 -5.36 -15.47 14.32
N ALA A 160 -4.93 -15.92 13.14
CA ALA A 160 -4.82 -17.33 12.80
C ALA A 160 -3.61 -17.53 11.88
N PHE A 161 -2.87 -18.60 12.11
CA PHE A 161 -1.91 -19.11 11.15
C PHE A 161 -2.63 -20.16 10.29
N GLY A 162 -2.54 -20.01 8.96
CA GLY A 162 -2.91 -21.10 8.07
C GLY A 162 -1.97 -22.29 8.25
N PRO A 163 -2.39 -23.52 7.89
CA PRO A 163 -1.46 -24.64 7.84
C PRO A 163 -0.26 -24.27 6.94
N PRO A 164 0.97 -24.63 7.33
CA PRO A 164 2.14 -24.33 6.50
C PRO A 164 1.94 -24.92 5.10
N PRO A 165 2.41 -24.23 4.03
CA PRO A 165 2.32 -24.80 2.70
C PRO A 165 3.03 -26.17 2.70
N PRO A 166 2.41 -27.22 2.15
CA PRO A 166 2.99 -28.54 2.14
C PRO A 166 4.35 -28.50 1.43
N SER A 167 5.33 -29.22 1.97
CA SER A 167 6.65 -29.23 1.37
C SER A 167 6.56 -29.70 -0.09
N ARG A 168 7.38 -29.10 -0.98
CA ARG A 168 7.45 -29.50 -2.40
C ARG A 168 7.75 -30.99 -2.56
N PHE A 169 8.46 -31.59 -1.60
CA PHE A 169 8.77 -33.02 -1.58
C PHE A 169 7.54 -33.90 -1.27
N VAL A 170 6.66 -33.44 -0.37
CA VAL A 170 5.39 -34.11 -0.05
C VAL A 170 4.44 -33.98 -1.25
N LEU A 171 4.30 -32.79 -1.82
CA LEU A 171 3.45 -32.55 -3.01
C LEU A 171 3.80 -33.49 -4.17
N LYS A 172 5.10 -33.71 -4.44
CA LYS A 172 5.56 -34.62 -5.50
C LYS A 172 5.18 -36.08 -5.26
N ARG A 173 5.01 -36.51 -4.01
CA ARG A 173 4.65 -37.89 -3.62
C ARG A 173 3.15 -38.10 -3.45
N THR A 174 2.38 -37.02 -3.36
CA THR A 174 0.92 -37.07 -3.33
C THR A 174 0.38 -37.45 -4.71
N PRO A 175 -0.43 -38.52 -4.83
CA PRO A 175 -1.10 -38.90 -6.07
C PRO A 175 -1.89 -37.74 -6.68
N LEU A 176 -1.91 -37.64 -8.01
CA LEU A 176 -2.62 -36.57 -8.73
C LEU A 176 -4.10 -36.44 -8.34
N ILE A 177 -4.76 -37.55 -8.01
CA ILE A 177 -6.17 -37.58 -7.59
C ILE A 177 -6.42 -36.92 -6.23
N GLU A 178 -5.37 -36.74 -5.41
CA GLU A 178 -5.43 -36.09 -4.09
C GLU A 178 -4.96 -34.62 -4.13
N ARG A 179 -4.56 -34.12 -5.31
CA ARG A 179 -4.17 -32.72 -5.51
C ARG A 179 -5.39 -31.92 -5.97
N ILE A 180 -6.26 -31.55 -5.03
CA ILE A 180 -7.31 -30.57 -5.29
C ILE A 180 -6.71 -29.19 -4.98
N GLU A 181 -6.31 -28.47 -6.02
CA GLU A 181 -5.96 -27.05 -5.92
C GLU A 181 -7.27 -26.26 -5.80
N SER A 182 -7.51 -25.65 -4.64
CA SER A 182 -8.58 -24.68 -4.45
C SER A 182 -7.98 -23.28 -4.45
N ASP A 183 -8.55 -22.38 -5.26
CA ASP A 183 -8.19 -20.96 -5.30
C ASP A 183 -8.44 -20.21 -3.97
N LEU A 184 -9.07 -20.85 -2.98
CA LEU A 184 -9.34 -20.30 -1.64
C LEU A 184 -8.41 -20.85 -0.53
N GLY A 185 -7.35 -21.56 -0.90
CA GLY A 185 -6.43 -22.18 0.04
C GLY A 185 -6.71 -23.67 0.25
N LEU A 186 -5.65 -24.42 0.49
CA LEU A 186 -5.68 -25.88 0.66
C LEU A 186 -6.45 -26.29 1.93
N GLU A 187 -7.77 -26.47 1.82
CA GLU A 187 -8.51 -27.28 2.80
C GLU A 187 -8.14 -28.76 2.60
N TRP A 188 -7.30 -29.29 3.50
CA TRP A 188 -6.91 -30.69 3.52
C TRP A 188 -8.09 -31.57 4.00
N ARG A 189 -8.93 -32.04 3.07
CA ARG A 189 -9.91 -33.10 3.35
C ARG A 189 -9.24 -34.46 3.15
N ALA A 190 -8.59 -34.99 4.17
CA ALA A 190 -8.11 -36.36 4.18
C ALA A 190 -9.16 -37.32 4.77
N PRO A 191 -9.97 -38.02 3.94
CA PRO A 191 -10.95 -38.99 4.44
C PRO A 191 -10.28 -40.18 5.18
N HIS A 192 -8.99 -40.42 5.00
CA HIS A 192 -8.27 -41.54 5.63
C HIS A 192 -7.85 -41.26 7.09
N LEU A 193 -7.67 -40.00 7.51
CA LEU A 193 -7.32 -39.66 8.90
C LEU A 193 -8.51 -39.77 9.87
N ALA A 194 -9.75 -39.68 9.37
CA ALA A 194 -10.95 -39.93 10.17
C ALA A 194 -11.03 -41.38 10.69
N ARG A 195 -10.49 -42.35 9.92
CA ARG A 195 -10.47 -43.77 10.31
C ARG A 195 -9.42 -44.06 11.39
N GLN A 196 -8.27 -43.39 11.38
CA GLN A 196 -7.25 -43.57 12.42
C GLN A 196 -7.69 -43.01 13.78
N ARG A 197 -8.41 -41.87 13.81
CA ARG A 197 -8.98 -41.34 15.06
C ARG A 197 -10.07 -42.24 15.65
N ALA A 198 -10.87 -42.90 14.81
CA ALA A 198 -11.86 -43.88 15.26
C ALA A 198 -11.20 -45.17 15.80
N PHE A 199 -10.10 -45.61 15.18
CA PHE A 199 -9.35 -46.79 15.63
C PHE A 199 -8.65 -46.55 16.98
N LEU A 200 -8.05 -45.38 17.18
CA LEU A 200 -7.36 -45.03 18.44
C LEU A 200 -8.32 -44.84 19.63
N ARG A 201 -9.56 -44.39 19.39
CA ARG A 201 -10.60 -44.34 20.45
C ARG A 201 -11.11 -45.71 20.86
N LYS A 202 -11.07 -46.71 19.98
CA LYS A 202 -11.51 -48.08 20.24
C LYS A 202 -10.47 -48.92 20.98
N ALA A 203 -9.19 -48.49 20.96
CA ALA A 203 -8.09 -49.14 21.66
C ALA A 203 -7.88 -48.61 23.10
N GLN A 204 -8.67 -47.61 23.52
CA GLN A 204 -8.62 -46.99 24.85
C GLN A 204 -9.87 -47.26 25.70
N SER A 205 -10.76 -48.16 25.27
CA SER A 205 -11.93 -48.68 26.00
C SER A 205 -11.81 -50.18 26.16
#